data_AF-A0A2N2HXM8-F1
#
_entry.id   AF-A0A2N2HXM8-F1
#
_cell.length_a   1.000
_cell.length_b   1.000
_cell.length_c   1.000
_cell.angle_alpha   90.00
_cell.angle_beta   90.00
_cell.angle_gamma   90.00
#
_symmetry.space_group_name_H-M   'P 1'
#
loop_
_entity.id
_entity.type
_entity.pdbx_description
1 polymer ?
#
loop_
_entity_poly.entity_id
_entity_poly.type
_entity_poly.pdbx_seq_one_letter_code
_entity_poly.pdbx_strand_id
1 'polypeptide(L)'
;MVWLWRQPIQRQSPVRSICLMTYEHCIRCTICVENCPVFRVNPDFPGPKQAGPDAQRFRSEKEKVQDEWVFLCSQCKRCEMACPCGVEPAQIILREQQRYGKEHPQTAAYLLFANNYYLSTLGSFTAPIANKVASMELGKNFMRKIGISTYLPFPKFSFRTMSKEKKILSKNIKKVAFFYGCFINFYRPDIGKKIVRLLAAMNVDVVLPPQWCCGLPALGNGNLALARYFAQKNASSLSDYIDAGYDIVYTCTSCGLCLLHDYPGIMEIPQGKKIAESSYNLHEYVIKLIDEGYSKPEFEKVKRKVAYHIPCHLRALRIGYPAQKLMSLIPGLECEIFDDTCCGLSGSYGFKEKNEFTAIKIGNRAVSIIKNSGAENIVADCGSCRMQLSGLSGITALDPAEILCESLGIKDQK
;
A
#
# COMPACT_ATOMS: atom_id res chain seq x y z
N MET A 1 -31.50 12.70 -12.46
CA MET A 1 -30.85 11.37 -12.34
C MET A 1 -29.99 11.28 -11.07
N VAL A 2 -30.55 11.56 -9.88
CA VAL A 2 -29.77 11.70 -8.61
C VAL A 2 -30.03 10.55 -7.61
N TRP A 3 -30.82 9.54 -7.99
CA TRP A 3 -31.38 8.57 -7.04
C TRP A 3 -30.71 7.18 -7.01
N LEU A 4 -29.64 6.92 -7.79
CA LEU A 4 -29.00 5.60 -7.86
C LEU A 4 -27.80 5.37 -6.92
N TRP A 5 -27.43 6.35 -6.08
CA TRP A 5 -26.15 6.32 -5.33
C TRP A 5 -26.26 6.18 -3.80
N ARG A 6 -27.46 5.93 -3.26
CA ARG A 6 -27.71 5.70 -1.81
C ARG A 6 -27.71 4.21 -1.42
N GLN A 7 -26.82 3.40 -1.98
CA GLN A 7 -26.56 2.08 -1.41
C GLN A 7 -25.53 2.25 -0.29
N PRO A 8 -25.86 1.97 0.99
CA PRO A 8 -24.85 1.93 2.04
C PRO A 8 -23.77 0.92 1.63
N ILE A 9 -22.50 1.27 1.85
CA ILE A 9 -21.38 0.34 1.62
C ILE A 9 -21.59 -0.82 2.61
N GLN A 10 -22.29 -1.87 2.20
CA GLN A 10 -22.40 -3.09 2.98
C GLN A 10 -21.02 -3.72 3.01
N ARG A 11 -20.34 -3.57 4.14
CA ARG A 11 -19.07 -4.22 4.44
C ARG A 11 -19.32 -5.72 4.37
N GLN A 12 -18.91 -6.37 3.28
CA GLN A 12 -18.74 -7.83 3.34
C GLN A 12 -17.68 -8.07 4.41
N SER A 13 -18.01 -8.87 5.42
CA SER A 13 -17.04 -9.31 6.43
C SER A 13 -15.76 -9.76 5.69
N PRO A 14 -14.60 -9.14 5.95
CA PRO A 14 -13.34 -9.60 5.36
C PRO A 14 -12.99 -11.01 5.85
N VAL A 15 -13.62 -11.43 6.95
CA VAL A 15 -13.50 -12.74 7.56
C VAL A 15 -14.63 -13.62 7.03
N ARG A 16 -14.59 -13.96 5.74
CA ARG A 16 -15.12 -15.28 5.37
C ARG A 16 -14.29 -16.26 6.19
N SER A 17 -14.97 -17.16 6.91
CA SER A 17 -14.40 -18.36 7.54
C SER A 17 -13.11 -18.73 6.82
N ILE A 18 -11.98 -18.79 7.55
CA ILE A 18 -10.66 -19.22 7.07
C ILE A 18 -10.77 -20.68 6.64
N CYS A 19 -11.54 -20.94 5.60
CA CYS A 19 -11.37 -22.08 4.74
C CYS A 19 -10.16 -21.65 3.93
N LEU A 20 -8.98 -22.14 4.32
CA LEU A 20 -7.78 -22.10 3.49
C LEU A 20 -8.23 -22.49 2.07
N MET A 21 -8.41 -21.52 1.17
CA MET A 21 -8.81 -21.83 -0.19
C MET A 21 -7.64 -22.56 -0.82
N THR A 22 -7.72 -23.89 -0.77
CA THR A 22 -6.66 -24.77 -1.24
C THR A 22 -6.51 -24.59 -2.74
N TYR A 23 -5.28 -24.73 -3.22
CA TYR A 23 -4.96 -24.71 -4.65
C TYR A 23 -5.77 -25.76 -5.45
N GLU A 24 -6.39 -26.73 -4.78
CA GLU A 24 -7.25 -27.78 -5.32
C GLU A 24 -8.45 -27.21 -6.08
N HIS A 25 -9.05 -26.11 -5.60
CA HIS A 25 -10.19 -25.44 -6.25
C HIS A 25 -9.84 -24.80 -7.62
N CYS A 26 -8.56 -24.79 -8.02
CA CYS A 26 -8.14 -24.21 -9.29
C CYS A 26 -8.60 -25.04 -10.49
N ILE A 27 -9.60 -24.57 -11.22
CA ILE A 27 -10.11 -25.18 -12.48
C ILE A 27 -9.22 -24.95 -13.71
N ARG A 28 -8.01 -24.38 -13.52
CA ARG A 28 -7.01 -24.18 -14.58
C ARG A 28 -7.43 -23.29 -15.77
N CYS A 29 -8.45 -22.44 -15.63
CA CYS A 29 -8.98 -21.56 -16.68
C CYS A 29 -8.07 -20.40 -17.16
N THR A 30 -6.87 -20.21 -16.59
CA THR A 30 -5.88 -19.16 -16.96
C THR A 30 -6.29 -17.69 -16.81
N ILE A 31 -7.48 -17.35 -16.30
CA ILE A 31 -7.92 -15.96 -16.07
C ILE A 31 -6.92 -15.16 -15.23
N CYS A 32 -6.32 -15.79 -14.22
CA CYS A 32 -5.29 -15.18 -13.37
C CYS A 32 -4.02 -14.79 -14.14
N VAL A 33 -3.68 -15.53 -15.20
CA VAL A 33 -2.51 -15.28 -16.05
C VAL A 33 -2.75 -14.05 -16.93
N GLU A 34 -3.93 -13.95 -17.56
CA GLU A 34 -4.31 -12.78 -18.35
C GLU A 34 -4.31 -11.48 -17.52
N ASN A 35 -4.74 -11.58 -16.25
CA ASN A 35 -4.77 -10.43 -15.34
C ASN A 35 -3.41 -10.10 -14.71
N CYS A 36 -2.35 -10.88 -14.99
CA CYS A 36 -1.04 -10.69 -14.38
C CYS A 36 -0.19 -9.68 -15.16
N PRO A 37 0.14 -8.50 -14.59
CA PRO A 37 0.96 -7.51 -15.27
C PRO A 37 2.42 -7.94 -15.43
N VAL A 38 2.93 -8.78 -14.51
CA VAL A 38 4.31 -9.29 -14.57
C VAL A 38 4.47 -10.27 -15.73
N PHE A 39 3.61 -11.30 -15.80
CA PHE A 39 3.65 -12.31 -16.87
C PHE A 39 3.59 -11.68 -18.27
N ARG A 40 2.79 -10.63 -18.43
CA ARG A 40 2.63 -9.93 -19.71
C ARG A 40 3.93 -9.32 -20.26
N VAL A 41 4.87 -8.95 -19.40
CA VAL A 41 6.09 -8.23 -19.83
C VAL A 41 7.40 -8.94 -19.49
N ASN A 42 7.34 -9.98 -18.65
CA ASN A 42 8.50 -10.73 -18.18
C ASN A 42 8.31 -12.23 -18.50
N PRO A 43 9.00 -12.76 -19.53
CA PRO A 43 8.89 -14.15 -19.93
C PRO A 43 9.49 -15.14 -18.90
N ASP A 44 10.37 -14.68 -18.00
CA ASP A 44 11.00 -15.52 -16.98
C ASP A 44 10.03 -15.84 -15.83
N PHE A 45 8.95 -15.05 -15.68
CA PHE A 45 7.90 -15.37 -14.74
C PHE A 45 6.86 -16.28 -15.41
N PRO A 46 6.68 -17.53 -14.96
CA PRO A 46 5.74 -18.47 -15.61
C PRO A 46 4.26 -18.14 -15.35
N GLY A 47 4.00 -17.05 -14.62
CA GLY A 47 2.65 -16.57 -14.32
C GLY A 47 2.07 -17.14 -13.03
N PRO A 48 1.01 -16.52 -12.51
CA PRO A 48 0.50 -16.84 -11.18
C PRO A 48 -0.11 -18.25 -11.09
N LYS A 49 -0.60 -18.81 -12.19
CA LYS A 49 -1.16 -20.17 -12.23
C LYS A 49 -0.07 -21.21 -12.02
N GLN A 50 1.00 -21.13 -12.82
CA GLN A 50 2.10 -22.08 -12.76
C GLN A 50 2.94 -21.89 -11.49
N ALA A 51 3.33 -20.65 -11.17
CA ALA A 51 4.13 -20.37 -9.97
C ALA A 51 3.36 -20.62 -8.66
N GLY A 52 2.03 -20.60 -8.69
CA GLY A 52 1.18 -20.84 -7.53
C GLY A 52 0.56 -22.24 -7.54
N PRO A 53 -0.74 -22.37 -7.83
CA PRO A 53 -1.48 -23.62 -7.60
C PRO A 53 -0.97 -24.82 -8.39
N ASP A 54 -0.47 -24.66 -9.62
CA ASP A 54 0.00 -25.82 -10.40
C ASP A 54 1.34 -26.35 -9.88
N ALA A 55 2.30 -25.48 -9.51
CA ALA A 55 3.54 -25.92 -8.87
C ALA A 55 3.29 -26.67 -7.56
N GLN A 56 2.33 -26.21 -6.75
CA GLN A 56 2.05 -26.84 -5.45
C GLN A 56 1.36 -28.20 -5.55
N ARG A 57 0.70 -28.51 -6.67
CA ARG A 57 0.08 -29.84 -6.88
C ARG A 57 1.11 -30.95 -7.08
N PHE A 58 2.29 -30.61 -7.60
CA PHE A 58 3.34 -31.57 -7.93
C PHE A 58 4.47 -31.58 -6.89
N ARG A 59 4.39 -30.73 -5.86
CA ARG A 59 5.43 -30.58 -4.85
C ARG A 59 4.99 -31.24 -3.55
N SER A 60 5.83 -32.14 -3.02
CA SER A 60 5.64 -32.60 -1.64
C SER A 60 6.09 -31.54 -0.63
N GLU A 61 5.51 -31.52 0.57
CA GLU A 61 5.91 -30.57 1.62
C GLU A 61 7.38 -30.69 2.05
N LYS A 62 8.00 -31.86 1.83
CA LYS A 62 9.38 -32.16 2.18
C LYS A 62 10.40 -31.69 1.14
N GLU A 63 9.96 -31.34 -0.06
CA GLU A 63 10.84 -30.83 -1.10
C GLU A 63 11.24 -29.38 -0.83
N LYS A 64 12.51 -29.07 -1.10
CA LYS A 64 13.00 -27.70 -1.08
C LYS A 64 12.42 -26.90 -2.24
N VAL A 65 12.15 -25.63 -2.00
CA VAL A 65 11.65 -24.70 -3.03
C VAL A 65 12.81 -24.28 -3.92
N GLN A 66 12.92 -24.84 -5.12
CA GLN A 66 13.98 -24.50 -6.10
C GLN A 66 13.61 -23.32 -7.01
N ASP A 67 12.34 -22.91 -6.98
CA ASP A 67 11.77 -21.98 -7.95
C ASP A 67 12.13 -20.51 -7.63
N GLU A 68 13.26 -19.99 -8.12
CA GLU A 68 13.59 -18.57 -7.88
C GLU A 68 12.51 -17.61 -8.45
N TRP A 69 11.76 -18.04 -9.47
CA TRP A 69 10.69 -17.24 -10.09
C TRP A 69 9.59 -16.84 -9.11
N VAL A 70 9.48 -17.45 -7.92
CA VAL A 70 8.54 -16.99 -6.89
C VAL A 70 8.78 -15.52 -6.55
N PHE A 71 10.02 -15.04 -6.59
CA PHE A 71 10.36 -13.63 -6.33
C PHE A 71 10.13 -12.68 -7.51
N LEU A 72 9.81 -13.19 -8.70
CA LEU A 72 9.36 -12.36 -9.83
C LEU A 72 7.90 -11.93 -9.65
N CYS A 73 7.13 -12.61 -8.80
CA CYS A 73 5.79 -12.17 -8.42
C CYS A 73 5.85 -10.85 -7.64
N SER A 74 5.16 -9.83 -8.14
CA SER A 74 5.10 -8.50 -7.53
C SER A 74 4.12 -8.38 -6.35
N GLN A 75 3.38 -9.44 -6.01
CA GLN A 75 2.37 -9.45 -4.94
C GLN A 75 1.29 -8.36 -5.08
N CYS A 76 0.93 -8.01 -6.33
CA CYS A 76 -0.13 -7.05 -6.62
C CYS A 76 -1.56 -7.61 -6.43
N LYS A 77 -1.70 -8.94 -6.26
CA LYS A 77 -2.97 -9.65 -5.99
C LYS A 77 -4.08 -9.55 -7.04
N ARG A 78 -3.81 -9.00 -8.23
CA ARG A 78 -4.78 -8.98 -9.35
C ARG A 78 -5.29 -10.37 -9.74
N CYS A 79 -4.43 -11.39 -9.64
CA CYS A 79 -4.80 -12.77 -9.92
C CYS A 79 -5.85 -13.35 -8.96
N GLU A 80 -5.81 -12.95 -7.68
CA GLU A 80 -6.77 -13.40 -6.65
C GLU A 80 -8.14 -12.77 -6.91
N MET A 81 -8.14 -11.48 -7.26
CA MET A 81 -9.35 -10.73 -7.58
C MET A 81 -10.07 -11.24 -8.83
N ALA A 82 -9.32 -11.75 -9.80
CA ALA A 82 -9.86 -12.27 -11.04
C ALA A 82 -10.29 -13.75 -10.96
N CYS A 83 -9.99 -14.46 -9.87
CA CYS A 83 -10.26 -15.90 -9.79
C CYS A 83 -11.77 -16.17 -9.54
N PRO A 84 -12.47 -16.88 -10.45
CA PRO A 84 -13.89 -17.20 -10.25
C PRO A 84 -14.12 -18.22 -9.14
N CYS A 85 -13.10 -19.02 -8.82
CA CYS A 85 -13.16 -20.08 -7.81
C CYS A 85 -12.65 -19.63 -6.43
N GLY A 86 -12.25 -18.35 -6.28
CA GLY A 86 -11.72 -17.83 -5.01
C GLY A 86 -10.33 -18.32 -4.62
N VAL A 87 -9.60 -19.02 -5.51
CA VAL A 87 -8.20 -19.39 -5.29
C VAL A 87 -7.36 -18.11 -5.16
N GLU A 88 -6.37 -18.15 -4.27
CA GLU A 88 -5.48 -17.01 -4.00
C GLU A 88 -4.04 -17.29 -4.50
N PRO A 89 -3.76 -17.24 -5.81
CA PRO A 89 -2.42 -17.56 -6.32
C PRO A 89 -1.30 -16.70 -5.71
N ALA A 90 -1.54 -15.43 -5.41
CA ALA A 90 -0.49 -14.57 -4.86
C ALA A 90 -0.14 -14.98 -3.41
N GLN A 91 -1.14 -15.32 -2.57
CA GLN A 91 -0.92 -15.90 -1.24
C GLN A 91 -0.19 -17.24 -1.31
N ILE A 92 -0.54 -18.11 -2.26
CA ILE A 92 0.16 -19.39 -2.46
C ILE A 92 1.64 -19.12 -2.78
N ILE A 93 1.92 -18.23 -3.75
CA ILE A 93 3.29 -17.82 -4.11
C ILE A 93 3.99 -17.15 -2.92
N LEU A 94 3.27 -16.36 -2.11
CA LEU A 94 3.85 -15.68 -0.95
C LEU A 94 4.37 -16.66 0.09
N ARG A 95 3.65 -17.77 0.34
CA ARG A 95 4.11 -18.84 1.24
C ARG A 95 5.38 -19.48 0.72
N GLU A 96 5.45 -19.74 -0.58
CA GLU A 96 6.65 -20.28 -1.22
C GLU A 96 7.81 -19.28 -1.19
N GLN A 97 7.56 -17.98 -1.34
CA GLN A 97 8.56 -16.93 -1.10
C GLN A 97 9.12 -16.99 0.33
N GLN A 98 8.28 -17.30 1.34
CA GLN A 98 8.76 -17.45 2.72
C GLN A 98 9.61 -18.71 2.90
N ARG A 99 9.22 -19.83 2.28
CA ARG A 99 10.00 -21.08 2.33
C ARG A 99 11.34 -20.91 1.64
N TYR A 100 11.33 -20.38 0.41
CA TYR A 100 12.55 -20.05 -0.32
C TYR A 100 13.45 -19.11 0.50
N GLY A 101 12.86 -18.09 1.12
CA GLY A 101 13.54 -17.13 2.00
C GLY A 101 14.31 -17.76 3.16
N LYS A 102 13.80 -18.87 3.71
CA LYS A 102 14.42 -19.64 4.80
C LYS A 102 15.46 -20.65 4.31
N GLU A 103 15.22 -21.24 3.14
CA GLU A 103 16.02 -22.34 2.62
C GLU A 103 17.25 -21.88 1.82
N HIS A 104 17.25 -20.63 1.34
CA HIS A 104 18.29 -20.09 0.45
C HIS A 104 18.87 -18.77 0.97
N PRO A 105 20.19 -18.53 0.75
CA PRO A 105 20.81 -17.25 1.07
C PRO A 105 20.10 -16.09 0.37
N GLN A 106 19.81 -15.03 1.13
CA GLN A 106 19.19 -13.82 0.60
C GLN A 106 20.25 -12.82 0.14
N THR A 107 20.00 -12.12 -0.97
CA THR A 107 20.91 -11.05 -1.42
C THR A 107 20.78 -9.82 -0.54
N ALA A 108 21.80 -8.95 -0.57
CA ALA A 108 21.83 -7.71 0.22
C ALA A 108 20.58 -6.85 0.03
N ALA A 109 20.09 -6.69 -1.22
CA ALA A 109 18.87 -5.96 -1.51
C ALA A 109 17.65 -6.50 -0.74
N TYR A 110 17.47 -7.82 -0.66
CA TYR A 110 16.34 -8.43 0.05
C TYR A 110 16.42 -8.19 1.55
N LEU A 111 17.61 -8.37 2.13
CA LEU A 111 17.85 -8.12 3.56
C LEU A 111 17.63 -6.66 3.92
N LEU A 112 18.09 -5.73 3.08
CA LEU A 112 17.91 -4.29 3.29
C LEU A 112 16.43 -3.91 3.21
N PHE A 113 15.71 -4.33 2.16
CA PHE A 113 14.29 -4.01 2.03
C PHE A 113 13.40 -4.70 3.08
N ALA A 114 13.76 -5.90 3.55
CA ALA A 114 13.10 -6.52 4.69
C ALA A 114 13.24 -5.67 5.97
N ASN A 115 14.40 -5.03 6.15
CA ASN A 115 14.73 -4.17 7.30
C ASN A 115 14.48 -2.68 7.03
N ASN A 116 13.65 -2.33 6.04
CA ASN A 116 13.44 -0.95 5.63
C ASN A 116 13.04 -0.01 6.77
N TYR A 117 12.34 -0.51 7.80
CA TYR A 117 11.99 0.28 8.99
C TYR A 117 13.22 0.83 9.73
N TYR A 118 14.20 -0.05 10.01
CA TYR A 118 15.40 0.32 10.72
C TYR A 118 16.32 1.17 9.85
N LEU A 119 16.46 0.83 8.57
CA LEU A 119 17.17 1.65 7.60
C LEU A 119 16.58 3.05 7.50
N SER A 120 15.25 3.16 7.49
CA SER A 120 14.58 4.46 7.43
C SER A 120 14.69 5.24 8.72
N THR A 121 14.74 4.56 9.87
CA THR A 121 14.99 5.20 11.17
C THR A 121 16.39 5.82 11.19
N LEU A 122 17.41 5.07 10.77
CA LEU A 122 18.78 5.56 10.66
C LEU A 122 18.92 6.66 9.60
N GLY A 123 18.29 6.47 8.44
CA GLY A 123 18.27 7.43 7.33
C GLY A 123 17.62 8.75 7.73
N SER A 124 16.50 8.71 8.43
CA SER A 124 15.86 9.92 8.99
C SER A 124 16.71 10.58 10.06
N PHE A 125 17.35 9.83 10.96
CA PHE A 125 18.26 10.40 11.96
C PHE A 125 19.46 11.12 11.32
N THR A 126 19.90 10.66 10.15
CA THR A 126 21.04 11.21 9.39
C THR A 126 20.60 11.93 8.10
N ALA A 127 19.35 12.41 8.03
CA ALA A 127 18.69 12.79 6.78
C ALA A 127 19.49 13.74 5.87
N PRO A 128 20.13 14.83 6.35
CA PRO A 128 20.91 15.72 5.46
C PRO A 128 22.04 14.98 4.72
N ILE A 129 22.74 14.08 5.43
CA ILE A 129 23.85 13.30 4.87
C ILE A 129 23.28 12.17 4.00
N ALA A 130 22.31 11.41 4.50
CA ALA A 130 21.71 10.29 3.79
C ALA A 130 21.11 10.72 2.44
N ASN A 131 20.39 11.85 2.41
CA ASN A 131 19.80 12.40 1.18
C ASN A 131 20.87 12.88 0.20
N LYS A 132 21.97 13.48 0.69
CA LYS A 132 23.08 13.91 -0.17
C LYS A 132 23.77 12.69 -0.79
N VAL A 133 24.15 11.70 0.01
CA VAL A 133 24.81 10.47 -0.45
C VAL A 133 23.94 9.72 -1.45
N ALA A 134 22.64 9.56 -1.18
CA ALA A 134 21.70 8.88 -2.09
C ALA A 134 21.55 9.58 -3.46
N SER A 135 21.82 10.89 -3.53
CA SER A 135 21.76 11.67 -4.77
C SER A 135 23.06 11.65 -5.59
N MET A 136 24.20 11.33 -4.96
CA MET A 136 25.52 11.30 -5.60
C MET A 136 25.70 10.05 -6.48
N GLU A 137 26.46 10.19 -7.57
CA GLU A 137 26.69 9.08 -8.50
C GLU A 137 27.46 7.92 -7.85
N LEU A 138 28.40 8.22 -6.95
CA LEU A 138 29.10 7.19 -6.17
C LEU A 138 28.13 6.39 -5.28
N GLY A 139 27.16 7.06 -4.66
CA GLY A 139 26.12 6.40 -3.86
C GLY A 139 25.20 5.53 -4.71
N LYS A 140 24.79 6.02 -5.88
CA LYS A 140 24.01 5.24 -6.85
C LYS A 140 24.76 4.01 -7.36
N ASN A 141 26.05 4.17 -7.70
CA ASN A 141 26.92 3.06 -8.09
C ASN A 141 27.03 2.00 -7.00
N PHE A 142 27.18 2.41 -5.74
CA PHE A 142 27.22 1.48 -4.62
C PHE A 142 25.89 0.73 -4.46
N MET A 143 24.75 1.42 -4.55
CA MET A 143 23.42 0.78 -4.52
C MET A 143 23.24 -0.25 -5.63
N ARG A 144 23.64 0.07 -6.87
CA ARG A 144 23.60 -0.89 -7.99
C ARG A 144 24.45 -2.14 -7.70
N LYS A 145 25.68 -1.98 -7.20
CA LYS A 145 26.56 -3.12 -6.85
C LYS A 145 25.95 -4.09 -5.83
N ILE A 146 25.06 -3.63 -4.96
CA ILE A 146 24.38 -4.48 -3.96
C ILE A 146 22.98 -4.94 -4.42
N GLY A 147 22.66 -4.78 -5.72
CA GLY A 147 21.43 -5.24 -6.36
C GLY A 147 20.23 -4.29 -6.19
N ILE A 148 20.48 -3.02 -5.84
CA ILE A 148 19.47 -1.99 -5.70
C ILE A 148 19.47 -1.08 -6.92
N SER A 149 18.33 -1.07 -7.61
CA SER A 149 18.10 -0.23 -8.78
C SER A 149 18.00 1.26 -8.41
N THR A 150 18.49 2.12 -9.31
CA THR A 150 18.51 3.58 -9.14
C THR A 150 17.83 4.34 -10.29
N TYR A 151 17.01 3.67 -11.10
CA TYR A 151 16.24 4.32 -12.19
C TYR A 151 15.25 5.37 -11.68
N LEU A 152 14.79 5.21 -10.43
CA LEU A 152 14.00 6.20 -9.73
C LEU A 152 14.80 6.86 -8.61
N PRO A 153 14.55 8.15 -8.35
CA PRO A 153 15.05 8.77 -7.14
C PRO A 153 14.43 8.09 -5.91
N PHE A 154 15.28 7.74 -4.94
CA PHE A 154 14.81 7.31 -3.62
C PHE A 154 14.02 8.43 -2.93
N PRO A 155 13.01 8.08 -2.12
CA PRO A 155 12.25 9.07 -1.39
C PRO A 155 13.18 9.72 -0.35
N LYS A 156 13.14 11.05 -0.26
CA LYS A 156 13.99 11.80 0.66
C LYS A 156 13.58 11.52 2.10
N PHE A 157 14.56 11.22 2.96
CA PHE A 157 14.33 11.11 4.40
C PHE A 157 14.05 12.49 5.00
N SER A 158 13.12 12.54 5.95
CA SER A 158 12.87 13.69 6.81
C SER A 158 13.52 13.48 8.17
N PHE A 159 14.22 14.52 8.67
CA PHE A 159 14.78 14.52 10.02
C PHE A 159 13.69 14.58 11.10
N ARG A 160 12.62 15.35 10.85
CA ARG A 160 11.44 15.40 11.72
C ARG A 160 10.40 14.42 11.20
N THR A 161 10.29 13.28 11.86
CA THR A 161 9.39 12.19 11.50
C THR A 161 7.97 12.42 12.03
N MET A 162 6.98 11.72 11.45
CA MET A 162 5.59 11.80 11.89
C MET A 162 5.40 11.38 13.35
N SER A 163 6.17 10.41 13.83
CA SER A 163 6.13 9.93 15.22
C SER A 163 6.36 11.02 16.28
N LYS A 164 7.00 12.14 15.90
CA LYS A 164 7.27 13.29 16.79
C LYS A 164 6.20 14.39 16.68
N GLU A 165 5.16 14.17 15.89
CA GLU A 165 4.10 15.15 15.70
C GLU A 165 3.14 15.17 16.89
N LYS A 166 2.50 16.32 17.14
CA LYS A 166 1.59 16.45 18.29
C LYS A 166 0.24 15.78 17.99
N LYS A 167 -0.31 15.10 19.01
CA LYS A 167 -1.73 14.72 19.00
C LYS A 167 -2.61 15.96 18.92
N ILE A 168 -3.72 15.88 18.21
CA ILE A 168 -4.75 16.92 18.19
C ILE A 168 -6.00 16.34 18.82
N LEU A 169 -6.39 16.92 19.95
CA LEU A 169 -7.63 16.59 20.64
C LEU A 169 -8.61 17.73 20.34
N SER A 170 -9.71 17.38 19.69
CA SER A 170 -10.90 18.21 19.59
C SER A 170 -11.76 18.00 20.83
N LYS A 171 -12.56 18.98 21.23
CA LYS A 171 -13.45 18.83 22.40
C LYS A 171 -14.72 18.01 22.06
N ASN A 172 -14.66 16.84 21.38
CA ASN A 172 -15.80 15.95 20.96
C ASN A 172 -15.33 14.90 19.89
N ILE A 173 -16.13 14.13 19.11
CA ILE A 173 -17.16 13.08 19.35
C ILE A 173 -16.62 11.67 18.98
N LYS A 174 -15.64 11.57 18.07
CA LYS A 174 -15.02 10.31 17.60
C LYS A 174 -13.53 10.30 17.92
N LYS A 175 -12.98 9.09 18.10
CA LYS A 175 -11.58 8.87 18.47
C LYS A 175 -10.89 8.01 17.42
N VAL A 176 -9.75 8.47 16.91
CA VAL A 176 -8.95 7.78 15.89
C VAL A 176 -7.51 7.62 16.35
N ALA A 177 -7.02 6.38 16.29
CA ALA A 177 -5.60 6.09 16.36
C ALA A 177 -5.04 5.99 14.93
N PHE A 178 -4.21 6.95 14.54
CA PHE A 178 -3.73 7.06 13.17
C PHE A 178 -2.52 6.15 12.92
N PHE A 179 -2.70 5.10 12.13
CA PHE A 179 -1.64 4.24 11.61
C PHE A 179 -1.01 4.87 10.36
N TYR A 180 0.01 5.71 10.57
CA TYR A 180 0.68 6.47 9.52
C TYR A 180 1.68 5.61 8.70
N GLY A 181 2.20 4.52 9.28
CA GLY A 181 3.14 3.62 8.60
C GLY A 181 4.49 4.26 8.22
N CYS A 182 5.39 3.46 7.64
CA CYS A 182 6.77 3.91 7.42
C CYS A 182 6.92 5.04 6.39
N PHE A 183 6.10 5.03 5.33
CA PHE A 183 6.27 6.00 4.24
C PHE A 183 5.99 7.43 4.67
N ILE A 184 4.84 7.65 5.33
CA ILE A 184 4.50 8.96 5.91
C ILE A 184 5.44 9.30 7.06
N ASN A 185 5.84 8.32 7.88
CA ASN A 185 6.72 8.61 9.01
C ASN A 185 8.06 9.20 8.59
N PHE A 186 8.73 8.56 7.64
CA PHE A 186 10.13 8.85 7.32
C PHE A 186 10.31 9.73 6.10
N TYR A 187 9.40 9.71 5.12
CA TYR A 187 9.59 10.41 3.85
C TYR A 187 8.61 11.54 3.59
N ARG A 188 7.32 11.34 3.92
CA ARG A 188 6.27 12.33 3.70
C ARG A 188 5.48 12.69 4.98
N PRO A 189 6.15 13.15 6.06
CA PRO A 189 5.45 13.55 7.28
C PRO A 189 4.57 14.79 7.05
N ASP A 190 4.83 15.59 6.01
CA ASP A 190 3.97 16.67 5.55
C ASP A 190 2.54 16.18 5.23
N ILE A 191 2.40 15.06 4.51
CA ILE A 191 1.09 14.44 4.24
C ILE A 191 0.44 13.99 5.55
N GLY A 192 1.22 13.37 6.46
CA GLY A 192 0.72 12.93 7.76
C GLY A 192 0.11 14.07 8.59
N LYS A 193 0.76 15.24 8.60
CA LYS A 193 0.26 16.44 9.28
C LYS A 193 -1.05 16.95 8.67
N LYS A 194 -1.14 16.96 7.33
CA LYS A 194 -2.37 17.31 6.61
C LYS A 194 -3.52 16.39 7.00
N ILE A 195 -3.28 15.08 7.07
CA ILE A 195 -4.29 14.09 7.48
C ILE A 195 -4.76 14.29 8.92
N VAL A 196 -3.84 14.55 9.86
CA VAL A 196 -4.21 14.84 11.26
C VAL A 196 -5.09 16.08 11.33
N ARG A 197 -4.79 17.14 10.57
CA ARG A 197 -5.62 18.35 10.51
C ARG A 197 -6.95 18.11 9.82
N LEU A 198 -6.99 17.31 8.76
CA LEU A 198 -8.21 16.92 8.06
C LEU A 198 -9.19 16.25 9.03
N LEU A 199 -8.72 15.24 9.77
CA LEU A 199 -9.54 14.54 10.75
C LEU A 199 -9.94 15.47 11.91
N ALA A 200 -9.03 16.30 12.42
CA ALA A 200 -9.34 17.26 13.47
C ALA A 200 -10.40 18.31 13.04
N ALA A 201 -10.34 18.79 11.79
CA ALA A 201 -11.35 19.68 11.22
C ALA A 201 -12.73 19.02 11.09
N MET A 202 -12.78 17.68 11.14
CA MET A 202 -14.01 16.88 11.16
C MET A 202 -14.41 16.44 12.58
N ASN A 203 -13.94 17.13 13.63
CA ASN A 203 -14.26 16.85 15.04
C ASN A 203 -13.86 15.44 15.50
N VAL A 204 -12.71 14.97 15.01
CA VAL A 204 -12.11 13.69 15.41
C VAL A 204 -10.87 13.94 16.26
N ASP A 205 -10.82 13.27 17.41
CA ASP A 205 -9.61 13.18 18.23
C ASP A 205 -8.60 12.26 17.59
N VAL A 206 -7.45 12.80 17.22
CA VAL A 206 -6.39 12.04 16.53
C VAL A 206 -5.21 11.85 17.46
N VAL A 207 -4.97 10.58 17.80
CA VAL A 207 -3.77 10.15 18.52
C VAL A 207 -2.83 9.40 17.59
N LEU A 208 -1.54 9.49 17.90
CA LEU A 208 -0.48 8.80 17.17
C LEU A 208 0.04 7.66 18.06
N PRO A 209 -0.49 6.42 17.90
CA PRO A 209 -0.06 5.31 18.73
C PRO A 209 1.42 4.96 18.45
N PRO A 210 2.18 4.47 19.44
CA PRO A 210 3.45 3.81 19.18
C PRO A 210 3.27 2.74 18.12
N GLN A 211 4.00 2.84 17.02
CA GLN A 211 3.82 1.94 15.88
C GLN A 211 5.14 1.73 15.14
N TRP A 212 5.25 0.59 14.49
CA TRP A 212 6.38 0.14 13.68
C TRP A 212 5.91 -0.04 12.23
N CYS A 213 6.77 -0.62 11.39
CA CYS A 213 6.35 -1.05 10.06
C CYS A 213 5.15 -2.01 10.16
N CYS A 214 4.26 -1.99 9.18
CA CYS A 214 3.16 -2.96 9.13
C CYS A 214 3.66 -4.41 9.03
N GLY A 215 4.86 -4.65 8.49
CA GLY A 215 5.44 -5.97 8.29
C GLY A 215 5.51 -6.40 6.83
N LEU A 216 4.77 -5.74 5.94
CA LEU A 216 4.71 -6.07 4.52
C LEU A 216 6.08 -6.09 3.79
N PRO A 217 7.02 -5.13 4.02
CA PRO A 217 8.33 -5.21 3.41
C PRO A 217 9.13 -6.45 3.82
N ALA A 218 9.06 -6.87 5.09
CA ALA A 218 9.70 -8.09 5.55
C ALA A 218 9.03 -9.33 4.92
N LEU A 219 7.70 -9.36 4.91
CA LEU A 219 6.92 -10.44 4.32
C LEU A 219 7.20 -10.60 2.81
N GLY A 220 7.16 -9.52 2.03
CA GLY A 220 7.44 -9.53 0.59
C GLY A 220 8.91 -9.82 0.22
N ASN A 221 9.81 -9.91 1.21
CA ASN A 221 11.20 -10.30 1.03
C ASN A 221 11.52 -11.64 1.70
N GLY A 222 10.51 -12.47 1.98
CA GLY A 222 10.68 -13.83 2.49
C GLY A 222 11.03 -13.93 3.98
N ASN A 223 10.85 -12.85 4.75
CA ASN A 223 11.18 -12.81 6.17
C ASN A 223 9.91 -12.72 7.05
N LEU A 224 9.19 -13.84 7.13
CA LEU A 224 7.98 -13.97 7.94
C LEU A 224 8.23 -13.72 9.44
N ALA A 225 9.39 -14.12 9.97
CA ALA A 225 9.71 -13.94 11.38
C ALA A 225 9.79 -12.44 11.76
N LEU A 226 10.50 -11.65 10.96
CA LEU A 226 10.57 -10.20 11.13
C LEU A 226 9.20 -9.53 10.89
N ALA A 227 8.43 -10.01 9.92
CA ALA A 227 7.08 -9.52 9.66
C ALA A 227 6.17 -9.72 10.89
N ARG A 228 6.14 -10.95 11.45
CA ARG A 228 5.40 -11.29 12.69
C ARG A 228 5.88 -10.46 13.88
N TYR A 229 7.19 -10.23 14.01
CA TYR A 229 7.74 -9.39 15.07
C TYR A 229 7.17 -7.97 15.04
N PHE A 230 7.18 -7.31 13.88
CA PHE A 230 6.59 -5.97 13.75
C PHE A 230 5.08 -5.99 13.97
N ALA A 231 4.40 -6.99 13.43
CA ALA A 231 2.96 -7.14 13.56
C ALA A 231 2.53 -7.36 15.02
N GLN A 232 3.26 -8.15 15.81
CA GLN A 232 2.99 -8.35 17.23
C GLN A 232 3.16 -7.07 18.05
N LYS A 233 4.17 -6.26 17.74
CA LYS A 233 4.38 -4.95 18.38
C LYS A 233 3.27 -3.96 18.07
N ASN A 234 2.87 -3.86 16.80
CA ASN A 234 1.72 -3.05 16.41
C ASN A 234 0.45 -3.57 17.06
N ALA A 235 0.23 -4.89 17.07
CA ALA A 235 -0.98 -5.48 17.62
C ALA A 235 -1.12 -5.22 19.11
N SER A 236 -0.03 -5.26 19.86
CA SER A 236 -0.03 -4.90 21.29
C SER A 236 -0.46 -3.44 21.48
N SER A 237 0.16 -2.52 20.75
CA SER A 237 -0.17 -1.09 20.83
C SER A 237 -1.59 -0.78 20.35
N LEU A 238 -1.97 -1.19 19.14
CA LEU A 238 -3.26 -0.85 18.53
C LEU A 238 -4.43 -1.48 19.29
N SER A 239 -4.25 -2.66 19.90
CA SER A 239 -5.32 -3.31 20.68
C SER A 239 -5.74 -2.48 21.89
N ASP A 240 -4.79 -1.85 22.58
CA ASP A 240 -5.05 -0.98 23.73
C ASP A 240 -5.90 0.24 23.31
N TYR A 241 -5.63 0.81 22.13
CA TYR A 241 -6.43 1.92 21.59
C TYR A 241 -7.83 1.45 21.18
N ILE A 242 -7.95 0.28 20.55
CA ILE A 242 -9.27 -0.28 20.22
C ILE A 242 -10.10 -0.51 21.49
N ASP A 243 -9.50 -1.05 22.55
CA ASP A 243 -10.18 -1.25 23.84
C ASP A 243 -10.58 0.07 24.50
N ALA A 244 -9.81 1.14 24.26
CA ALA A 244 -10.14 2.50 24.68
C ALA A 244 -11.18 3.22 23.77
N GLY A 245 -11.75 2.50 22.79
CA GLY A 245 -12.81 3.00 21.91
C GLY A 245 -12.31 3.82 20.72
N TYR A 246 -11.07 3.62 20.28
CA TYR A 246 -10.53 4.26 19.08
C TYR A 246 -10.74 3.38 17.85
N ASP A 247 -11.17 4.00 16.75
CA ASP A 247 -11.05 3.40 15.42
C ASP A 247 -9.60 3.53 14.92
N ILE A 248 -9.10 2.52 14.21
CA ILE A 248 -7.77 2.59 13.58
C ILE A 248 -7.94 3.14 12.16
N VAL A 249 -7.23 4.21 11.83
CA VAL A 249 -7.25 4.78 10.47
C VAL A 249 -5.90 4.62 9.81
N TYR A 250 -5.87 4.06 8.59
CA TYR A 250 -4.67 3.94 7.76
C TYR A 250 -4.87 4.68 6.43
N THR A 251 -3.78 5.09 5.80
CA THR A 251 -3.82 5.75 4.47
C THR A 251 -3.16 4.92 3.38
N CYS A 252 -2.00 4.35 3.67
CA CYS A 252 -1.31 3.48 2.74
C CYS A 252 -2.12 2.19 2.53
N THR A 253 -2.63 1.99 1.31
CA THR A 253 -3.47 0.84 0.96
C THR A 253 -2.75 -0.49 1.14
N SER A 254 -1.43 -0.52 0.96
CA SER A 254 -0.59 -1.68 1.24
C SER A 254 -0.47 -1.99 2.73
N CYS A 255 -0.37 -0.95 3.58
CA CYS A 255 -0.40 -1.13 5.02
C CYS A 255 -1.77 -1.64 5.48
N GLY A 256 -2.85 -1.04 4.96
CA GLY A 256 -4.22 -1.48 5.20
C GLY A 256 -4.42 -2.95 4.86
N LEU A 257 -4.05 -3.36 3.65
CA LEU A 257 -4.20 -4.76 3.22
C LEU A 257 -3.43 -5.72 4.14
N CYS A 258 -2.22 -5.35 4.57
CA CYS A 258 -1.43 -6.12 5.52
C CYS A 258 -2.13 -6.24 6.90
N LEU A 259 -2.67 -5.14 7.43
CA LEU A 259 -3.41 -5.13 8.70
C LEU A 259 -4.69 -5.98 8.62
N LEU A 260 -5.40 -5.93 7.49
CA LEU A 260 -6.71 -6.55 7.33
C LEU A 260 -6.63 -8.04 6.94
N HIS A 261 -5.65 -8.42 6.12
CA HIS A 261 -5.54 -9.79 5.59
C HIS A 261 -4.35 -10.56 6.14
N ASP A 262 -3.16 -9.95 6.16
CA ASP A 262 -1.94 -10.71 6.49
C ASP A 262 -1.81 -10.93 8.01
N TYR A 263 -2.29 -10.00 8.84
CA TYR A 263 -2.30 -10.15 10.30
C TYR A 263 -3.14 -11.34 10.77
N PRO A 264 -4.44 -11.45 10.43
CA PRO A 264 -5.21 -12.65 10.76
C PRO A 264 -4.88 -13.86 9.87
N GLY A 265 -4.21 -13.65 8.73
CA GLY A 265 -3.84 -14.69 7.78
C GLY A 265 -2.45 -15.26 8.05
N ILE A 266 -1.52 -15.08 7.11
CA ILE A 266 -0.18 -15.72 7.13
C ILE A 266 0.67 -15.37 8.36
N MET A 267 0.43 -14.23 9.02
CA MET A 267 1.15 -13.84 10.23
C MET A 267 0.53 -14.37 11.51
N GLU A 268 -0.72 -14.86 11.47
CA GLU A 268 -1.44 -15.49 12.59
C GLU A 268 -1.33 -14.69 13.89
N ILE A 269 -1.55 -13.38 13.80
CA ILE A 269 -1.50 -12.48 14.95
C ILE A 269 -2.80 -12.67 15.74
N PRO A 270 -2.74 -12.98 17.05
CA PRO A 270 -3.94 -13.27 17.85
C PRO A 270 -4.99 -12.14 17.79
N GLN A 271 -4.55 -10.89 17.84
CA GLN A 271 -5.41 -9.70 17.74
C GLN A 271 -5.68 -9.26 16.29
N GLY A 272 -5.18 -10.00 15.29
CA GLY A 272 -5.25 -9.64 13.88
C GLY A 272 -6.69 -9.42 13.39
N LYS A 273 -7.63 -10.28 13.81
CA LYS A 273 -9.06 -10.13 13.46
C LYS A 273 -9.66 -8.85 14.05
N LYS A 274 -9.41 -8.59 15.34
CA LYS A 274 -9.86 -7.38 16.05
C LYS A 274 -9.34 -6.11 15.36
N ILE A 275 -8.06 -6.11 14.98
CA ILE A 275 -7.43 -5.00 14.27
C ILE A 275 -8.07 -4.82 12.88
N ALA A 276 -8.23 -5.90 12.12
CA ALA A 276 -8.86 -5.85 10.80
C ALA A 276 -10.28 -5.26 10.84
N GLU A 277 -11.09 -5.69 11.81
CA GLU A 277 -12.47 -5.23 11.97
C GLU A 277 -12.56 -3.76 12.42
N SER A 278 -11.57 -3.28 13.20
CA SER A 278 -11.54 -1.91 13.74
C SER A 278 -10.72 -0.93 12.88
N SER A 279 -10.22 -1.38 11.73
CA SER A 279 -9.37 -0.57 10.84
C SER A 279 -10.12 -0.09 9.60
N TYR A 280 -9.90 1.17 9.24
CA TYR A 280 -10.53 1.85 8.11
C TYR A 280 -9.49 2.57 7.25
N ASN A 281 -9.71 2.58 5.93
CA ASN A 281 -9.00 3.53 5.08
C ASN A 281 -9.44 4.96 5.42
N LEU A 282 -8.52 5.93 5.37
CA LEU A 282 -8.84 7.34 5.65
C LEU A 282 -10.08 7.85 4.90
N HIS A 283 -10.13 7.61 3.59
CA HIS A 283 -11.19 8.16 2.75
C HIS A 283 -12.53 7.43 3.00
N GLU A 284 -12.49 6.12 3.29
CA GLU A 284 -13.65 5.36 3.76
C GLU A 284 -14.17 5.89 5.11
N TYR A 285 -13.26 6.19 6.03
CA TYR A 285 -13.59 6.74 7.33
C TYR A 285 -14.19 8.15 7.23
N VAL A 286 -13.66 9.00 6.35
CA VAL A 286 -14.25 10.33 6.08
C VAL A 286 -15.67 10.20 5.52
N ILE A 287 -15.90 9.28 4.58
CA ILE A 287 -17.26 9.01 4.08
C ILE A 287 -18.17 8.55 5.22
N LYS A 288 -17.70 7.64 6.08
CA LYS A 288 -18.45 7.17 7.25
C LYS A 288 -18.85 8.33 8.17
N LEU A 289 -17.95 9.26 8.45
CA LEU A 289 -18.26 10.46 9.25
C LEU A 289 -19.35 11.33 8.61
N ILE A 290 -19.34 11.46 7.28
CA ILE A 290 -20.33 12.24 6.53
C ILE A 290 -21.68 11.53 6.53
N ASP A 291 -21.70 10.24 6.20
CA ASP A 291 -22.92 9.43 6.09
C ASP A 291 -23.62 9.28 7.45
N GLU A 292 -22.86 9.16 8.54
CA GLU A 292 -23.38 9.12 9.91
C GLU A 292 -23.72 10.51 10.48
N GLY A 293 -23.49 11.59 9.72
CA GLY A 293 -23.83 12.97 10.10
C GLY A 293 -22.91 13.61 11.14
N TYR A 294 -21.76 13.00 11.45
CA TYR A 294 -20.75 13.57 12.36
C TYR A 294 -19.98 14.74 11.73
N SER A 295 -19.91 14.80 10.41
CA SER A 295 -19.25 15.88 9.67
C SER A 295 -20.06 16.26 8.43
N LYS A 296 -20.07 17.55 8.09
CA LYS A 296 -20.68 18.09 6.86
C LYS A 296 -19.67 19.04 6.19
N PRO A 297 -18.63 18.50 5.54
CA PRO A 297 -17.59 19.33 4.95
C PRO A 297 -18.16 20.15 3.79
N GLU A 298 -17.78 21.42 3.73
CA GLU A 298 -18.05 22.30 2.59
C GLU A 298 -16.79 22.37 1.73
N PHE A 299 -16.81 21.70 0.58
CA PHE A 299 -15.68 21.68 -0.34
C PHE A 299 -15.64 22.94 -1.21
N GLU A 300 -14.57 23.71 -1.09
CA GLU A 300 -14.25 24.84 -1.97
C GLU A 300 -13.84 24.36 -3.37
N LYS A 301 -13.96 25.27 -4.34
CA LYS A 301 -13.68 24.98 -5.74
C LYS A 301 -12.18 24.76 -5.99
N VAL A 302 -11.83 23.63 -6.62
CA VAL A 302 -10.47 23.32 -7.07
C VAL A 302 -10.49 23.10 -8.59
N LYS A 303 -10.06 24.10 -9.36
CA LYS A 303 -10.11 24.05 -10.84
C LYS A 303 -8.86 23.39 -11.40
N ARG A 304 -8.89 22.06 -11.58
CA ARG A 304 -7.82 21.30 -12.26
C ARG A 304 -8.30 19.94 -12.74
N LYS A 305 -7.59 19.37 -13.71
CA LYS A 305 -7.80 17.97 -14.15
C LYS A 305 -6.78 17.02 -13.53
N VAL A 306 -7.25 15.94 -12.92
CA VAL A 306 -6.41 14.92 -12.27
C VAL A 306 -6.67 13.51 -12.82
N ALA A 307 -5.59 12.74 -12.91
CA ALA A 307 -5.61 11.33 -13.25
C ALA A 307 -5.51 10.48 -11.98
N TYR A 308 -6.62 9.89 -11.53
CA TYR A 308 -6.64 9.04 -10.35
C TYR A 308 -6.30 7.59 -10.69
N HIS A 309 -5.10 7.16 -10.30
CA HIS A 309 -4.63 5.79 -10.48
C HIS A 309 -5.06 4.92 -9.30
N ILE A 310 -5.77 3.83 -9.58
CA ILE A 310 -6.24 2.88 -8.57
C ILE A 310 -5.11 1.93 -8.15
N PRO A 311 -4.60 1.99 -6.90
CA PRO A 311 -3.57 1.06 -6.44
C PRO A 311 -4.10 -0.39 -6.38
N CYS A 312 -3.25 -1.36 -6.70
CA CYS A 312 -3.66 -2.77 -6.71
C CYS A 312 -4.14 -3.26 -5.33
N HIS A 313 -3.50 -2.80 -4.24
CA HIS A 313 -3.91 -3.13 -2.89
C HIS A 313 -5.20 -2.42 -2.45
N LEU A 314 -5.59 -1.30 -3.08
CA LEU A 314 -6.93 -0.73 -2.87
C LEU A 314 -8.01 -1.64 -3.45
N ARG A 315 -7.79 -2.21 -4.64
CA ARG A 315 -8.74 -3.18 -5.22
C ARG A 315 -8.85 -4.44 -4.38
N ALA A 316 -7.71 -4.95 -3.90
CA ALA A 316 -7.66 -6.14 -3.06
C ALA A 316 -8.43 -5.94 -1.74
N LEU A 317 -8.49 -4.71 -1.22
CA LEU A 317 -9.30 -4.36 -0.04
C LEU A 317 -10.82 -4.42 -0.30
N ARG A 318 -11.27 -4.35 -1.57
CA ARG A 318 -12.70 -4.43 -1.96
C ARG A 318 -13.61 -3.39 -1.30
N ILE A 319 -13.07 -2.22 -0.95
CA ILE A 319 -13.81 -1.09 -0.34
C ILE A 319 -14.32 -0.05 -1.37
N GLY A 320 -14.27 -0.39 -2.66
CA GLY A 320 -14.55 0.56 -3.76
C GLY A 320 -13.45 1.62 -3.92
N TYR A 321 -13.83 2.82 -4.35
CA TYR A 321 -12.91 3.96 -4.56
C TYR A 321 -13.26 5.17 -3.67
N PRO A 322 -13.11 5.06 -2.32
CA PRO A 322 -13.51 6.12 -1.38
C PRO A 322 -12.92 7.49 -1.69
N ALA A 323 -11.62 7.55 -2.04
CA ALA A 323 -10.95 8.80 -2.37
C ALA A 323 -11.56 9.49 -3.59
N GLN A 324 -11.88 8.72 -4.64
CA GLN A 324 -12.54 9.25 -5.83
C GLN A 324 -13.95 9.75 -5.53
N LYS A 325 -14.73 9.01 -4.73
CA LYS A 325 -16.06 9.44 -4.31
C LYS A 325 -15.99 10.79 -3.60
N LEU A 326 -15.05 11.00 -2.69
CA LEU A 326 -14.85 12.29 -2.03
C LEU A 326 -14.40 13.39 -3.01
N MET A 327 -13.42 13.10 -3.88
CA MET A 327 -12.95 14.07 -4.87
C MET A 327 -14.06 14.51 -5.84
N SER A 328 -15.02 13.63 -6.16
CA SER A 328 -16.16 13.98 -7.02
C SER A 328 -17.12 15.00 -6.40
N LEU A 329 -17.04 15.22 -5.08
CA LEU A 329 -17.81 16.24 -4.37
C LEU A 329 -17.17 17.63 -4.46
N ILE A 330 -15.91 17.73 -4.91
CA ILE A 330 -15.17 18.98 -4.97
C ILE A 330 -15.56 19.75 -6.24
N PRO A 331 -16.15 20.95 -6.13
CA PRO A 331 -16.54 21.72 -7.30
C PRO A 331 -15.35 22.06 -8.20
N GLY A 332 -15.50 21.88 -9.52
CA GLY A 332 -14.49 22.23 -10.51
C GLY A 332 -13.30 21.27 -10.65
N LEU A 333 -13.23 20.21 -9.83
CA LEU A 333 -12.21 19.18 -9.95
C LEU A 333 -12.66 18.13 -10.98
N GLU A 334 -11.90 17.99 -12.05
CA GLU A 334 -12.11 16.94 -13.04
C GLU A 334 -11.25 15.72 -12.67
N CYS A 335 -11.88 14.62 -12.25
CA CYS A 335 -11.17 13.41 -11.81
C CYS A 335 -11.45 12.24 -12.76
N GLU A 336 -10.45 11.87 -13.55
CA GLU A 336 -10.51 10.72 -14.46
C GLU A 336 -9.89 9.48 -13.81
N ILE A 337 -10.60 8.34 -13.85
CA ILE A 337 -10.19 7.11 -13.16
C ILE A 337 -9.37 6.21 -14.10
N PHE A 338 -8.19 5.80 -13.66
CA PHE A 338 -7.32 4.85 -14.36
C PHE A 338 -7.25 3.53 -13.58
N ASP A 339 -8.11 2.59 -13.98
CA ASP A 339 -8.35 1.32 -13.29
C ASP A 339 -7.90 0.07 -14.06
N ASP A 340 -7.22 0.18 -15.19
CA ASP A 340 -6.83 -0.97 -16.00
C ASP A 340 -5.36 -1.39 -15.81
N THR A 341 -4.51 -0.50 -15.27
CA THR A 341 -3.05 -0.66 -15.27
C THR A 341 -2.44 -0.69 -13.88
N CYS A 342 -1.34 -1.44 -13.73
CA CYS A 342 -0.52 -1.46 -12.51
C CYS A 342 0.59 -0.42 -12.67
N CYS A 343 1.02 0.24 -11.58
CA CYS A 343 2.18 1.14 -11.65
C CYS A 343 3.51 0.42 -11.90
N GLY A 344 3.65 -0.84 -11.48
CA GLY A 344 4.86 -1.66 -11.67
C GLY A 344 5.83 -1.71 -10.48
N LEU A 345 5.82 -0.73 -9.56
CA LEU A 345 6.83 -0.65 -8.49
C LEU A 345 6.63 -1.66 -7.35
N SER A 346 5.38 -1.90 -6.93
CA SER A 346 4.98 -2.84 -5.87
C SER A 346 5.91 -2.83 -4.64
N GLY A 347 6.04 -1.67 -3.99
CA GLY A 347 6.92 -1.49 -2.84
C GLY A 347 8.40 -1.55 -3.22
N SER A 348 9.13 -2.52 -2.68
CA SER A 348 10.55 -2.74 -3.00
C SER A 348 10.78 -3.55 -4.27
N TYR A 349 9.73 -4.08 -4.92
CA TYR A 349 9.88 -4.97 -6.08
C TYR A 349 10.67 -4.31 -7.21
N GLY A 350 10.27 -3.12 -7.66
CA GLY A 350 10.95 -2.41 -8.76
C GLY A 350 12.30 -1.82 -8.38
N PHE A 351 12.59 -1.66 -7.08
CA PHE A 351 13.90 -1.20 -6.60
C PHE A 351 14.96 -2.31 -6.55
N LYS A 352 14.61 -3.55 -6.88
CA LYS A 352 15.59 -4.63 -7.07
C LYS A 352 16.03 -4.63 -8.52
N GLU A 353 17.33 -4.62 -8.77
CA GLU A 353 17.92 -4.53 -10.12
C GLU A 353 17.33 -5.58 -11.07
N LYS A 354 17.20 -6.83 -10.62
CA LYS A 354 16.60 -7.92 -11.42
C LYS A 354 15.15 -7.68 -11.87
N ASN A 355 14.42 -6.79 -11.21
CA ASN A 355 13.03 -6.48 -11.50
C ASN A 355 12.86 -5.12 -12.19
N GLU A 356 13.93 -4.33 -12.32
CA GLU A 356 13.89 -2.95 -12.85
C GLU A 356 13.19 -2.89 -14.21
N PHE A 357 13.66 -3.70 -15.16
CA PHE A 357 13.09 -3.79 -16.50
C PHE A 357 11.59 -4.09 -16.49
N THR A 358 11.17 -5.03 -15.64
CA THR A 358 9.76 -5.43 -15.51
C THR A 358 8.93 -4.28 -14.93
N ALA A 359 9.42 -3.63 -13.88
CA ALA A 359 8.75 -2.51 -13.24
C ALA A 359 8.59 -1.31 -14.19
N ILE A 360 9.64 -0.98 -14.96
CA ILE A 360 9.60 0.09 -15.98
C ILE A 360 8.61 -0.25 -17.09
N LYS A 361 8.64 -1.47 -17.65
CA LYS A 361 7.71 -1.87 -18.72
C LYS A 361 6.25 -1.80 -18.28
N ILE A 362 5.92 -2.30 -17.08
CA ILE A 362 4.57 -2.20 -16.51
C ILE A 362 4.18 -0.73 -16.31
N GLY A 363 5.07 0.07 -15.70
CA GLY A 363 4.81 1.47 -15.40
C GLY A 363 4.61 2.35 -16.62
N ASN A 364 5.40 2.15 -17.68
CA ASN A 364 5.27 2.90 -18.93
C ASN A 364 3.91 2.71 -19.60
N ARG A 365 3.27 1.54 -19.43
CA ARG A 365 1.89 1.33 -19.91
C ARG A 365 0.88 2.16 -19.13
N ALA A 366 1.03 2.29 -17.81
CA ALA A 366 0.16 3.17 -17.02
C ALA A 366 0.41 4.65 -17.37
N VAL A 367 1.68 5.04 -17.52
CA VAL A 367 2.07 6.40 -17.86
C VAL A 367 1.60 6.83 -19.24
N SER A 368 1.63 5.95 -20.25
CA SER A 368 1.17 6.30 -21.60
C SER A 368 -0.31 6.67 -21.61
N ILE A 369 -1.13 5.93 -20.88
CA ILE A 369 -2.57 6.21 -20.75
C ILE A 369 -2.79 7.54 -20.01
N ILE A 370 -2.08 7.75 -18.89
CA ILE A 370 -2.18 8.99 -18.11
C ILE A 370 -1.76 10.22 -18.94
N LYS A 371 -0.66 10.15 -19.70
CA LYS A 371 -0.18 11.27 -20.53
C LYS A 371 -1.20 11.67 -21.59
N ASN A 372 -1.93 10.70 -22.16
CA ASN A 372 -2.96 10.96 -23.15
C ASN A 372 -4.23 11.61 -22.58
N SER A 373 -4.41 11.62 -21.25
CA SER A 373 -5.59 12.21 -20.61
C SER A 373 -5.54 13.74 -20.51
N GLY A 374 -4.36 14.35 -20.64
CA GLY A 374 -4.17 15.79 -20.40
C GLY A 374 -4.30 16.21 -18.92
N ALA A 375 -4.25 15.27 -17.97
CA ALA A 375 -4.28 15.59 -16.55
C ALA A 375 -3.03 16.35 -16.09
N GLU A 376 -3.23 17.36 -15.24
CA GLU A 376 -2.16 18.20 -14.67
C GLU A 376 -1.43 17.49 -13.53
N ASN A 377 -2.15 16.63 -12.79
CA ASN A 377 -1.58 15.86 -11.70
C ASN A 377 -2.04 14.40 -11.72
N ILE A 378 -1.19 13.53 -11.21
CA ILE A 378 -1.53 12.14 -10.90
C ILE A 378 -1.99 12.08 -9.44
N VAL A 379 -2.96 11.25 -9.14
CA VAL A 379 -3.44 11.04 -7.77
C VAL A 379 -3.46 9.55 -7.49
N ALA A 380 -2.92 9.14 -6.34
CA ALA A 380 -2.99 7.74 -5.91
C ALA A 380 -2.82 7.65 -4.40
N ASP A 381 -3.57 6.78 -3.72
CA ASP A 381 -3.47 6.55 -2.26
C ASP A 381 -2.12 5.91 -1.85
N CYS A 382 -1.49 5.18 -2.77
CA CYS A 382 -0.26 4.44 -2.50
C CYS A 382 0.98 5.29 -2.81
N GLY A 383 1.86 5.46 -1.82
CA GLY A 383 3.14 6.16 -1.99
C GLY A 383 4.03 5.57 -3.09
N SER A 384 4.07 4.24 -3.22
CA SER A 384 4.83 3.58 -4.30
C SER A 384 4.25 3.88 -5.68
N CYS A 385 2.92 3.90 -5.84
CA CYS A 385 2.31 4.31 -7.10
C CYS A 385 2.66 5.75 -7.46
N ARG A 386 2.61 6.67 -6.49
CA ARG A 386 2.99 8.08 -6.68
C ARG A 386 4.45 8.21 -7.13
N MET A 387 5.38 7.53 -6.46
CA MET A 387 6.80 7.55 -6.82
C MET A 387 7.06 7.05 -8.25
N GLN A 388 6.48 5.90 -8.59
CA GLN A 388 6.70 5.25 -9.87
C GLN A 388 6.11 6.05 -11.03
N LEU A 389 4.83 6.42 -10.90
CA LEU A 389 4.13 7.12 -11.97
C LEU A 389 4.68 8.53 -12.16
N SER A 390 4.98 9.25 -11.07
CA SER A 390 5.61 10.58 -11.17
C SER A 390 7.01 10.49 -11.76
N GLY A 391 7.85 9.56 -11.30
CA GLY A 391 9.21 9.42 -11.78
C GLY A 391 9.32 9.01 -13.25
N LEU A 392 8.41 8.16 -13.75
CA LEU A 392 8.39 7.77 -15.17
C LEU A 392 7.69 8.79 -16.08
N SER A 393 6.68 9.51 -15.58
CA SER A 393 5.91 10.45 -16.39
C SER A 393 6.50 11.86 -16.42
N GLY A 394 7.15 12.29 -15.34
CA GLY A 394 7.48 13.70 -15.06
C GLY A 394 6.31 14.51 -14.48
N ILE A 395 5.12 13.92 -14.37
CA ILE A 395 3.92 14.59 -13.83
C ILE A 395 3.94 14.49 -12.30
N THR A 396 3.62 15.58 -11.61
CA THR A 396 3.53 15.59 -10.14
C THR A 396 2.42 14.65 -9.67
N ALA A 397 2.73 13.77 -8.70
CA ALA A 397 1.76 12.89 -8.07
C ALA A 397 1.41 13.32 -6.65
N LEU A 398 0.12 13.41 -6.35
CA LEU A 398 -0.45 13.87 -5.08
C LEU A 398 -1.14 12.74 -4.33
N ASP A 399 -1.11 12.80 -3.00
CA ASP A 399 -1.99 11.99 -2.15
C ASP A 399 -3.41 12.59 -2.19
N PRO A 400 -4.49 11.78 -2.26
CA PRO A 400 -5.85 12.33 -2.27
C PRO A 400 -6.15 13.21 -1.05
N ALA A 401 -5.52 12.94 0.10
CA ALA A 401 -5.66 13.78 1.29
C ALA A 401 -5.16 15.22 1.07
N GLU A 402 -4.16 15.44 0.20
CA GLU A 402 -3.67 16.78 -0.13
C GLU A 402 -4.75 17.58 -0.87
N ILE A 403 -5.49 16.93 -1.76
CA ILE A 403 -6.59 17.53 -2.54
C ILE A 403 -7.76 17.88 -1.63
N LEU A 404 -8.11 16.96 -0.73
CA LEU A 404 -9.17 17.20 0.24
C LEU A 404 -8.83 18.36 1.18
N CYS A 405 -7.58 18.42 1.67
CA CYS A 405 -7.13 19.54 2.49
C CYS A 405 -7.16 20.86 1.74
N GLU A 406 -6.72 20.90 0.48
CA GLU A 406 -6.81 22.08 -0.39
C GLU A 406 -8.26 22.55 -0.52
N SER A 407 -9.19 21.64 -0.85
CA SER A 407 -10.62 21.97 -0.97
C SER A 407 -11.30 22.36 0.35
N LEU A 408 -10.66 22.15 1.51
CA LEU A 408 -11.20 22.53 2.82
C LEU A 408 -10.46 23.72 3.42
N GLY A 409 -9.60 24.40 2.65
CA GLY A 409 -8.81 25.53 3.13
C GLY A 409 -7.81 25.17 4.24
N ILE A 410 -7.47 23.89 4.40
CA ILE A 410 -6.54 23.41 5.42
C ILE A 410 -5.11 23.74 5.00
N LYS A 411 -4.57 24.81 5.56
CA LYS A 411 -3.23 25.30 5.22
C LYS A 411 -2.10 24.47 5.83
N ASP A 412 -0.97 24.47 5.15
CA ASP A 412 0.31 24.02 5.70
C ASP A 412 0.74 24.96 6.84
N GLN A 413 1.31 24.41 7.92
CA GLN A 413 1.96 25.26 8.93
C GLN A 413 3.35 25.59 8.40
N LYS A 414 3.68 26.88 8.40
CA LYS A 414 5.04 27.36 8.15
C LYS A 414 6.02 26.75 9.15
#